data_AF-A0A961GLN0-F1
#
_entry.id   AF-A0A961GLN0-F1
#
_cell.length_a   1.000
_cell.length_b   1.000
_cell.length_c   1.000
_cell.angle_alpha   90.00
_cell.angle_beta   90.00
_cell.angle_gamma   90.00
#
_symmetry.space_group_name_H-M   'P 1'
#
loop_
_entity.id
_entity.type
_entity.pdbx_description
1 polymer ?
#
loop_
_entity_poly.entity_id
_entity_poly.type
_entity_poly.pdbx_seq_one_letter_code
_entity_poly.pdbx_strand_id
1 'polypeptide(L)'
;MARLALDRVRAHAATLGPVRTVVVAHTFVAGGWQCASERDLSVGSVELVHTSTFDGIDYVALGHLHRDQAWDGDRIAYAGSPLPYSFSEEGAAKSVRLVELA
;
A
#
# COMPACT_ATOMS: atom_id res chain seq x y z
N MET A 1 -12.24 -8.85 -1.71
CA MET A 1 -11.24 -9.40 -2.66
C MET A 1 -9.82 -9.37 -2.13
N ALA A 2 -9.35 -8.26 -1.55
CA ALA A 2 -7.96 -8.15 -1.06
C ALA A 2 -7.63 -9.24 -0.03
N ARG A 3 -8.54 -9.50 0.90
CA ARG A 3 -8.37 -10.55 1.92
C ARG A 3 -8.16 -11.94 1.33
N LEU A 4 -8.97 -12.34 0.35
CA LEU A 4 -8.84 -13.65 -0.31
C LEU A 4 -7.47 -13.79 -1.02
N ALA A 5 -7.01 -12.73 -1.68
CA ALA A 5 -5.70 -12.73 -2.33
C ALA A 5 -4.57 -12.88 -1.30
N LEU A 6 -4.62 -12.14 -0.20
CA LEU A 6 -3.63 -12.20 0.88
C LEU A 6 -3.66 -13.56 1.60
N ASP A 7 -4.83 -14.17 1.77
CA ASP A 7 -4.94 -15.52 2.34
C ASP A 7 -4.27 -16.57 1.45
N ARG A 8 -4.38 -16.44 0.12
CA ARG A 8 -3.64 -17.30 -0.84
C ARG A 8 -2.13 -17.06 -0.79
N VAL A 9 -1.69 -15.81 -0.68
CA VAL A 9 -0.27 -15.47 -0.53
C VAL A 9 0.29 -16.11 0.74
N ARG A 10 -0.39 -15.96 1.88
CA ARG A 10 -0.01 -16.57 3.15
C ARG A 10 0.03 -18.10 3.08
N ALA A 11 -1.00 -18.71 2.50
CA ALA A 11 -1.05 -20.16 2.32
C ALA A 11 0.11 -20.67 1.46
N HIS A 12 0.47 -19.95 0.39
CA HIS A 12 1.60 -20.33 -0.45
C HIS A 12 2.94 -20.12 0.27
N ALA A 13 3.15 -18.98 0.92
CA ALA A 13 4.37 -18.70 1.69
C ALA A 13 4.64 -19.76 2.76
N ALA A 14 3.59 -20.25 3.43
CA ALA A 14 3.69 -21.34 4.41
C ALA A 14 4.26 -22.65 3.83
N THR A 15 4.16 -22.87 2.51
CA THR A 15 4.75 -24.05 1.84
C THR A 15 6.24 -23.91 1.52
N LEU A 16 6.79 -22.69 1.60
CA LEU A 16 8.16 -22.37 1.20
C LEU A 16 9.15 -22.34 2.39
N GLY A 17 8.67 -22.45 3.63
CA GLY A 17 9.48 -22.26 4.84
C GLY A 17 9.69 -20.77 5.16
N PRO A 18 10.72 -20.40 5.94
CA PRO A 18 10.97 -19.01 6.32
C PRO A 18 11.47 -18.21 5.11
N VAL A 19 10.54 -17.51 4.46
CA VAL A 19 10.79 -16.61 3.32
C VAL A 19 10.29 -15.21 3.64
N ARG A 20 10.91 -14.20 3.02
CA ARG A 20 10.40 -12.83 3.07
C ARG A 20 9.33 -12.60 2.02
N THR A 21 8.29 -11.90 2.40
CA THR A 21 7.09 -11.65 1.62
C THR A 21 6.92 -10.17 1.38
N VAL A 22 6.90 -9.80 0.09
CA VAL A 22 6.58 -8.45 -0.34
C VAL A 22 5.26 -8.49 -1.09
N VAL A 23 4.30 -7.67 -0.66
CA VAL A 23 3.04 -7.48 -1.38
C VAL A 23 3.05 -6.11 -2.04
N VAL A 24 2.77 -6.10 -3.33
CA VAL A 24 2.51 -4.86 -4.09
C VAL A 24 1.02 -4.78 -4.35
N ALA A 25 0.38 -3.69 -3.94
CA ALA A 25 -1.05 -3.52 -4.12
C ALA A 25 -1.38 -2.08 -4.52
N HIS A 26 -2.33 -1.91 -5.43
CA HIS A 26 -2.86 -0.59 -5.81
C HIS A 26 -4.28 -0.46 -5.28
N THR A 27 -4.45 0.18 -4.13
CA THR A 27 -5.73 0.20 -3.40
C THR A 27 -5.80 1.39 -2.45
N PHE A 28 -6.98 1.67 -1.90
CA PHE A 28 -7.14 2.61 -0.79
C PHE A 28 -7.07 1.87 0.54
N VAL A 29 -6.17 2.31 1.42
CA VAL A 29 -6.12 1.84 2.81
C VAL A 29 -6.94 2.76 3.71
N ALA A 30 -7.66 2.17 4.66
CA ALA A 30 -8.44 2.88 5.66
C ALA A 30 -7.57 3.88 6.44
N GLY A 31 -8.01 5.14 6.49
CA GLY A 31 -7.27 6.23 7.15
C GLY A 31 -6.17 6.87 6.29
N GLY A 32 -6.03 6.48 5.02
CA GLY A 32 -5.10 7.13 4.08
C GLY A 32 -5.53 8.55 3.69
N TRP A 33 -4.55 9.45 3.54
CA TRP A 33 -4.76 10.82 3.08
C TRP A 33 -4.69 10.91 1.56
N GLN A 34 -5.75 11.46 0.99
CA GLN A 34 -5.94 11.59 -0.46
C GLN A 34 -5.55 12.99 -0.97
N CYS A 35 -5.30 13.05 -2.28
CA CYS A 35 -5.09 14.26 -3.06
C CYS A 35 -6.12 14.35 -4.21
N ALA A 36 -6.45 15.56 -4.66
CA ALA A 36 -7.45 15.80 -5.70
C ALA A 36 -7.11 15.21 -7.08
N SER A 37 -5.84 14.91 -7.33
CA SER A 37 -5.38 14.18 -8.53
C SER A 37 -5.79 12.71 -8.54
N GLU A 38 -6.11 12.15 -7.39
CA GLU A 38 -6.46 10.74 -7.26
C GLU A 38 -7.89 10.55 -7.73
N ARG A 39 -8.10 9.58 -8.60
CA ARG A 39 -9.45 9.24 -9.04
C ARG A 39 -10.09 8.37 -7.99
N ASP A 40 -11.29 8.77 -7.56
CA ASP A 40 -12.13 7.89 -6.78
C ASP A 40 -12.34 6.59 -7.56
N LEU A 41 -12.07 5.47 -6.90
CA LEU A 41 -12.22 4.14 -7.48
C LEU A 41 -13.67 3.62 -7.34
N SER A 42 -14.65 4.51 -7.17
CA SER A 42 -16.05 4.18 -6.86
C SER A 42 -16.81 3.38 -7.93
N VAL A 43 -16.22 3.11 -9.10
CA VAL A 43 -16.82 2.22 -10.10
C VAL A 43 -16.47 0.76 -9.76
N GLY A 44 -17.38 0.08 -9.05
CA GLY A 44 -17.38 -1.38 -8.93
C GLY A 44 -16.70 -1.96 -7.69
N SER A 45 -17.15 -1.57 -6.49
CA SER A 45 -16.79 -2.21 -5.21
C SER A 45 -15.30 -2.20 -4.86
N VAL A 46 -14.68 -1.02 -4.84
CA VAL A 46 -13.35 -0.90 -4.25
C VAL A 46 -13.47 -0.90 -2.73
N GLU A 47 -13.05 -2.04 -2.16
CA GLU A 47 -12.91 -2.22 -0.71
C GLU A 47 -11.88 -1.23 -0.20
N LEU A 48 -12.29 -0.35 0.70
CA LEU A 48 -11.36 0.29 1.61
C LEU A 48 -10.66 -0.81 2.41
N VAL A 49 -9.36 -1.00 2.20
CA VAL A 49 -8.60 -2.11 2.79
C VAL A 49 -8.12 -1.69 4.17
N HIS A 50 -8.47 -2.45 5.20
CA HIS A 50 -7.91 -2.24 6.53
C HIS A 50 -6.46 -2.75 6.56
N THR A 51 -5.57 -2.05 7.27
CA THR A 51 -4.14 -2.41 7.39
C THR A 51 -3.92 -3.84 7.89
N SER A 52 -4.79 -4.33 8.77
CA SER A 52 -4.76 -5.71 9.27
C SER A 52 -4.94 -6.79 8.19
N THR A 53 -5.41 -6.42 6.99
CA THR A 53 -5.45 -7.35 5.85
C THR A 53 -4.05 -7.84 5.49
N PHE A 54 -3.03 -7.03 5.79
CA PHE A 54 -1.62 -7.29 5.50
C PHE A 54 -0.84 -7.92 6.66
N ASP A 55 -1.49 -8.37 7.72
CA ASP A 55 -0.81 -9.02 8.85
C ASP A 55 -0.02 -10.26 8.37
N GLY A 56 1.21 -10.41 8.90
CA GLY A 56 2.12 -11.49 8.54
C GLY A 56 2.87 -11.32 7.21
N ILE A 57 2.77 -10.16 6.55
CA ILE A 57 3.58 -9.81 5.38
C ILE A 57 4.79 -8.98 5.81
N ASP A 58 5.98 -9.21 5.27
CA ASP A 58 7.20 -8.51 5.70
C ASP A 58 7.27 -7.06 5.20
N TYR A 59 6.75 -6.76 4.01
CA TYR A 59 6.64 -5.39 3.49
C TYR A 59 5.49 -5.25 2.50
N VAL A 60 4.80 -4.11 2.52
CA VAL A 60 3.69 -3.80 1.62
C VAL A 60 3.95 -2.49 0.89
N ALA A 61 4.21 -2.60 -0.41
CA ALA A 61 4.33 -1.47 -1.31
C ALA A 61 2.95 -1.10 -1.85
N LEU A 62 2.39 -0.01 -1.34
CA LEU A 62 1.11 0.51 -1.77
C LEU A 62 1.26 1.55 -2.88
N GLY A 63 0.43 1.42 -3.89
CA GLY A 63 0.17 2.45 -4.90
C GLY A 63 -1.26 2.95 -4.77
N HIS A 64 -1.47 4.20 -5.20
CA HIS A 64 -2.74 4.89 -5.46
C HIS A 64 -2.72 6.31 -4.90
N LEU A 65 -2.35 6.43 -3.63
CA LEU A 65 -2.22 7.72 -2.96
C LEU A 65 -0.93 8.42 -3.40
N HIS A 66 -1.03 9.72 -3.66
CA HIS A 66 0.05 10.55 -4.19
C HIS A 66 0.92 11.20 -3.10
N ARG A 67 0.51 11.07 -1.83
CA ARG A 67 1.28 11.52 -0.68
C ARG A 67 1.99 10.35 -0.01
N ASP A 68 3.26 10.54 0.30
CA ASP A 68 4.03 9.62 1.13
C ASP A 68 3.38 9.47 2.51
N GLN A 69 3.09 8.23 2.88
CA GLN A 69 2.45 7.90 4.14
C GLN A 69 2.61 6.40 4.42
N ALA A 70 2.69 6.07 5.71
CA ALA A 70 2.92 4.70 6.13
C ALA A 70 2.25 4.38 7.47
N TRP A 71 2.11 3.07 7.69
CA TRP A 71 1.65 2.47 8.93
C TRP A 71 2.63 1.39 9.36
N ASP A 72 2.52 1.01 10.64
CA ASP A 72 3.21 -0.14 11.21
C ASP A 72 4.74 -0.08 11.02
N GLY A 73 5.33 1.05 11.44
CA GLY A 73 6.79 1.25 11.39
C GLY A 73 7.37 1.20 9.97
N ASP A 74 6.72 1.86 9.01
CA ASP A 74 7.07 1.88 7.59
C ASP A 74 6.89 0.56 6.83
N ARG A 75 6.38 -0.50 7.48
CA ARG A 75 6.11 -1.79 6.83
C ARG A 75 5.06 -1.69 5.73
N ILE A 76 4.03 -0.87 5.93
CA ILE A 76 2.93 -0.68 4.99
C ILE A 76 3.00 0.76 4.51
N ALA A 77 3.40 0.99 3.26
CA ALA A 77 3.74 2.34 2.82
C ALA A 77 3.26 2.65 1.40
N TYR A 78 2.70 3.85 1.23
CA TYR A 78 2.66 4.52 -0.07
C TYR A 78 3.92 5.38 -0.19
N ALA A 79 4.66 5.24 -1.30
CA ALA A 79 5.76 6.15 -1.60
C ALA A 79 5.29 7.54 -2.09
N GLY A 80 3.99 7.67 -2.38
CA GLY A 80 3.43 8.81 -3.09
C GLY A 80 3.75 8.80 -4.58
N SER A 81 3.35 9.87 -5.26
CA SER A 81 3.73 10.13 -6.64
C SER A 81 5.17 10.63 -6.72
N PRO A 82 5.92 10.33 -7.79
CA PRO A 82 7.28 10.85 -7.96
C PRO A 82 7.31 12.34 -8.32
N LEU A 83 6.20 12.86 -8.87
CA LEU A 83 6.01 14.25 -9.28
C LEU A 83 4.61 14.74 -8.85
N PRO A 84 4.41 16.04 -8.63
CA PRO A 84 3.10 16.59 -8.32
C PRO A 84 2.17 16.52 -9.54
N TYR A 85 0.95 16.05 -9.35
CA TYR A 85 -0.09 15.96 -10.38
C TYR A 85 -1.29 16.87 -10.10
N SER A 86 -1.37 17.48 -8.92
CA SER A 86 -2.37 18.48 -8.54
C SER A 86 -1.80 19.52 -7.57
N PHE A 87 -2.42 20.70 -7.51
CA PHE A 87 -2.09 21.72 -6.50
C PHE A 87 -2.38 21.24 -5.06
N SER A 88 -3.26 20.27 -4.87
CA SER A 88 -3.52 19.69 -3.54
C SER A 88 -2.34 18.87 -2.99
N GLU A 89 -1.33 18.60 -3.82
CA GLU A 89 -0.06 17.99 -3.42
C GLU A 89 0.98 19.04 -3.00
N GLU A 90 0.60 20.32 -2.91
CA GLU A 90 1.48 21.37 -2.38
C GLU A 90 2.00 20.99 -0.98
N GLY A 91 3.30 21.22 -0.76
CA GLY A 91 3.98 20.87 0.48
C GLY A 91 4.17 19.37 0.72
N ALA A 92 3.66 18.48 -0.13
CA ALA A 92 3.93 17.05 -0.04
C ALA A 92 5.36 16.75 -0.51
N ALA A 93 6.16 16.12 0.35
CA ALA A 93 7.46 15.59 -0.06
C ALA A 93 7.26 14.52 -1.15
N LYS A 94 8.11 14.56 -2.17
CA LYS A 94 8.18 13.55 -3.22
C LYS A 94 9.30 12.58 -2.88
N SER A 95 9.01 11.29 -2.98
CA SER A 95 9.87 10.25 -2.44
C SER A 95 9.87 8.99 -3.27
N VAL A 96 10.93 8.21 -3.06
CA VAL A 96 11.01 6.80 -3.40
C VAL A 96 11.39 6.06 -2.12
N ARG A 97 10.90 4.82 -1.96
CA ARG A 97 11.19 4.00 -0.77
C ARG A 97 12.33 3.04 -1.11
N LEU A 98 13.49 3.21 -0.47
CA LEU A 98 14.55 2.21 -0.44
C LEU A 98 14.30 1.30 0.76
N VAL A 99 14.14 0.00 0.52
CA VAL A 99 13.72 -0.96 1.54
C VAL A 99 14.73 -2.09 1.61
N GLU A 100 15.29 -2.29 2.79
CA GLU A 100 16.14 -3.44 3.12
C GLU A 100 15.32 -4.41 3.97
N LEU A 101 15.17 -5.63 3.46
CA LEU A 101 14.55 -6.72 4.22
C LEU A 101 15.70 -7.44 4.92
N ALA A 102 15.69 -7.44 6.26
CA ALA A 102 16.71 -8.09 7.09
C ALA A 102 16.65 -9.62 6.98
#